data_AF-A0A9E4VI58-F1
#
_entry.id   AF-A0A9E4VI58-F1
#
_cell.length_a   1.000
_cell.length_b   1.000
_cell.length_c   1.000
_cell.angle_alpha   90.00
_cell.angle_beta   90.00
_cell.angle_gamma   90.00
#
_symmetry.space_group_name_H-M   'P 1'
#
loop_
_entity.id
_entity.type
_entity.pdbx_description
1 polymer ?
#
loop_
_entity_poly.entity_id
_entity_poly.type
_entity_poly.pdbx_seq_one_letter_code
_entity_poly.pdbx_strand_id
1 'polypeptide(L)'
;TTANMRANGKVTLIFVDERMTYYVKGTAAEAPSPAGTPEGFATMDVTVHQVLADAAGPSEGSATITSGITFARAQPLTHKG
;
A
#
# COMPACT_ATOMS: atom_id res chain seq x y z
N THR A 1 2.88 8.26 -4.93
CA THR A 1 1.66 7.50 -4.62
C THR A 1 0.56 8.38 -4.05
N THR A 2 0.79 9.13 -2.97
CA THR A 2 -0.16 10.09 -2.37
C THR A 2 -0.68 11.15 -3.36
N ALA A 3 0.21 11.70 -4.20
CA ALA A 3 -0.19 12.65 -5.25
C ALA A 3 -1.18 12.05 -6.27
N ASN A 4 -1.01 10.77 -6.63
CA ASN A 4 -1.94 10.08 -7.54
C ASN A 4 -3.30 9.87 -6.88
N MET A 5 -3.31 9.49 -5.60
CA MET A 5 -4.56 9.35 -4.83
C MET A 5 -5.31 10.67 -4.72
N ARG A 6 -4.62 11.81 -4.49
CA ARG A 6 -5.25 13.14 -4.52
C ARG A 6 -5.87 13.47 -5.89
N ALA A 7 -5.22 13.05 -6.97
CA ALA A 7 -5.66 13.36 -8.33
C ALA A 7 -6.83 12.49 -8.82
N ASN A 8 -6.87 11.20 -8.44
CA ASN A 8 -7.82 10.25 -9.01
C ASN A 8 -8.77 9.61 -7.97
N GLY A 9 -8.49 9.77 -6.68
CA GLY A 9 -9.28 9.24 -5.57
C GLY A 9 -9.43 7.71 -5.56
N LYS A 10 -8.66 6.95 -6.33
CA LYS A 10 -8.80 5.50 -6.48
C LYS A 10 -7.64 4.78 -5.82
N VAL A 11 -7.95 3.67 -5.17
CA VAL A 11 -6.94 2.82 -4.52
C VAL A 11 -7.25 1.34 -4.74
N THR A 12 -6.18 0.57 -4.93
CA THR A 12 -6.18 -0.88 -4.78
C THR A 12 -5.16 -1.22 -3.70
N LEU A 13 -5.61 -1.84 -2.62
CA LEU A 13 -4.75 -2.40 -1.57
C LEU A 13 -4.62 -3.90 -1.82
N ILE A 14 -3.40 -4.42 -1.66
CA ILE A 14 -3.13 -5.85 -1.79
C ILE A 14 -2.71 -6.37 -0.41
N PHE A 15 -3.43 -7.36 0.08
CA PHE A 15 -3.08 -8.10 1.30
C PHE A 15 -2.66 -9.49 0.87
N VAL A 16 -1.43 -9.88 1.21
CA VAL A 16 -0.86 -11.17 0.81
C VAL A 16 -0.63 -12.00 2.05
N ASP A 17 -1.18 -13.20 2.04
CA ASP A 17 -0.92 -14.30 2.97
C ASP A 17 -0.41 -15.50 2.18
N GLU A 18 0.21 -16.48 2.83
CA GLU A 18 0.81 -17.68 2.24
C GLU A 18 -0.16 -18.47 1.34
N ARG A 19 -1.47 -18.34 1.57
CA ARG A 19 -2.51 -19.11 0.88
C ARG A 19 -3.46 -18.26 0.07
N MET A 20 -3.43 -16.95 0.24
CA MET A 20 -4.47 -16.07 -0.27
C MET A 20 -3.94 -14.67 -0.53
N THR A 21 -4.28 -14.13 -1.69
CA THR A 21 -4.11 -12.71 -1.99
C THR A 21 -5.47 -12.03 -2.06
N TYR A 22 -5.63 -10.94 -1.34
CA TYR A 22 -6.83 -10.10 -1.40
C TYR A 22 -6.52 -8.79 -2.12
N TYR A 23 -7.29 -8.50 -3.16
CA TYR A 23 -7.29 -7.21 -3.84
C TYR A 23 -8.50 -6.41 -3.37
N VAL A 24 -8.25 -5.39 -2.56
CA VAL A 24 -9.27 -4.50 -2.01
C VAL A 24 -9.29 -3.22 -2.84
N LYS A 25 -10.36 -3.02 -3.60
CA LYS A 25 -10.55 -1.85 -4.45
C LYS A 25 -11.48 -0.87 -3.77
N GLY A 26 -11.12 0.40 -3.85
CA GLY A 26 -11.83 1.45 -3.16
C GLY A 26 -11.57 2.83 -3.72
N THR A 27 -12.15 3.80 -3.05
CA THR A 27 -11.79 5.21 -3.19
C THR A 27 -11.05 5.68 -1.95
N ALA A 28 -10.13 6.62 -2.11
CA ALA A 28 -9.35 7.21 -1.04
C ALA A 28 -9.44 8.73 -1.06
N ALA A 29 -9.55 9.33 0.11
CA ALA A 29 -9.44 10.77 0.31
C ALA A 29 -8.41 11.06 1.40
N GLU A 30 -7.68 12.17 1.29
CA GLU A 30 -6.74 12.56 2.33
C GLU A 30 -7.49 13.00 3.58
N ALA A 31 -7.06 12.48 4.72
CA ALA A 31 -7.62 12.79 6.03
C ALA A 31 -6.61 13.59 6.86
N PRO A 32 -7.08 14.36 7.86
CA PRO A 32 -6.19 14.99 8.83
C PRO A 32 -5.25 13.96 9.46
N SER A 33 -3.94 14.26 9.43
CA SER A 33 -2.94 13.35 9.99
C SER A 33 -2.96 13.41 11.52
N PRO A 34 -3.01 12.27 12.24
CA PRO A 34 -2.93 12.23 13.69
C PRO A 34 -1.63 12.85 14.22
N ALA A 35 -1.67 13.36 15.45
CA ALA A 35 -0.49 13.83 16.14
C ALA A 35 0.58 12.72 16.20
N GLY A 36 1.83 13.07 15.84
CA GLY A 36 2.93 12.11 15.78
C GLY A 36 3.09 11.38 14.46
N THR A 37 2.27 11.66 13.44
CA THR A 37 2.51 11.19 12.07
C THR A 37 3.88 11.70 11.59
N PRO A 38 4.81 10.83 11.17
CA PRO A 38 6.13 11.26 10.75
C PRO A 38 6.09 12.17 9.52
N GLU A 39 7.04 13.10 9.44
CA GLU A 39 7.14 14.02 8.30
C GLU A 39 7.32 13.24 6.98
N GLY A 40 6.53 13.60 5.97
CA GLY A 40 6.51 12.92 4.67
C GLY A 40 5.50 11.78 4.56
N PHE A 41 4.76 11.46 5.63
CA PHE A 41 3.63 10.56 5.59
C PHE A 41 2.30 11.34 5.56
N ALA A 42 1.27 10.71 5.02
CA ALA A 42 -0.08 11.26 4.96
C ALA A 42 -1.08 10.18 5.36
N THR A 43 -2.18 10.59 6.00
CA THR A 43 -3.30 9.73 6.34
C THR A 43 -4.35 9.77 5.23
N MET A 44 -4.90 8.61 4.89
CA MET A 44 -5.91 8.46 3.86
C MET A 44 -7.09 7.68 4.42
N ASP A 45 -8.29 8.21 4.26
CA ASP A 45 -9.53 7.48 4.51
C ASP A 45 -9.91 6.70 3.24
N VAL A 46 -10.11 5.39 3.40
CA VAL A 46 -10.41 4.49 2.29
C VAL A 46 -11.82 3.93 2.44
N THR A 47 -12.67 4.17 1.43
CA THR A 47 -13.96 3.51 1.27
C THR A 47 -13.79 2.29 0.38
N VAL A 48 -14.02 1.10 0.93
CA VAL A 48 -13.92 -0.16 0.21
C VAL A 48 -15.18 -0.39 -0.63
N HIS A 49 -15.00 -0.68 -1.91
CA HIS A 49 -16.08 -0.98 -2.85
C HIS A 49 -16.13 -2.46 -3.24
N GLN A 50 -14.96 -3.10 -3.32
CA GLN A 50 -14.86 -4.49 -3.76
C GLN A 50 -13.68 -5.18 -3.09
N VAL A 51 -13.86 -6.45 -2.73
CA VAL A 51 -12.80 -7.34 -2.28
C VAL A 51 -12.78 -8.55 -3.21
N LEU A 52 -11.63 -8.82 -3.84
CA LEU A 52 -11.39 -10.00 -4.64
C LEU A 52 -10.41 -10.89 -3.89
N ALA A 53 -10.71 -12.18 -3.79
CA ALA A 53 -9.84 -13.16 -3.15
C ALA A 53 -9.27 -14.11 -4.21
N ASP A 54 -7.97 -14.36 -4.14
CA ASP A 54 -7.22 -15.20 -5.07
C ASP A 54 -6.40 -16.23 -4.30
N ALA A 55 -6.81 -17.49 -4.42
CA ALA A 55 -6.21 -18.59 -3.67
C ALA A 55 -4.92 -19.05 -4.35
N ALA A 56 -3.87 -19.29 -3.55
CA ALA A 56 -2.61 -19.79 -4.05
C ALA A 56 -2.79 -21.09 -4.83
N GLY A 57 -2.26 -21.14 -6.05
CA GLY A 57 -2.29 -22.32 -6.89
C GLY A 57 -1.43 -23.47 -6.34
N PRO A 58 -1.57 -24.70 -6.86
CA PRO A 58 -0.77 -25.84 -6.42
C PRO A 58 0.75 -25.65 -6.50
N SER A 59 1.24 -24.79 -7.42
CA SER A 59 2.65 -24.43 -7.55
C SER A 59 3.12 -23.34 -6.58
N GLU A 60 2.19 -22.63 -5.95
CA GLU A 60 2.45 -21.47 -5.08
C GLU A 60 2.33 -21.84 -3.60
N GLY A 61 1.61 -22.92 -3.26
CA GLY A 61 1.34 -23.38 -1.88
C GLY A 61 2.56 -23.86 -1.06
N SER A 62 3.78 -23.64 -1.55
CA SER A 62 5.04 -23.89 -0.81
C SER A 62 5.86 -22.62 -0.57
N ALA A 63 5.45 -21.48 -1.11
CA ALA A 63 6.12 -20.20 -0.89
C ALA A 63 5.69 -19.59 0.46
N THR A 64 6.66 -19.27 1.31
CA THR A 64 6.44 -18.66 2.63
C THR A 64 6.86 -17.19 2.61
N ILE A 65 6.04 -16.32 3.20
CA ILE A 65 6.40 -14.91 3.40
C ILE A 65 7.42 -14.84 4.53
N THR A 66 8.70 -14.62 4.18
CA THR A 66 9.79 -14.58 5.17
C THR A 66 9.99 -13.22 5.83
N SER A 67 9.44 -12.15 5.25
CA SER A 67 9.49 -10.79 5.80
C SER A 67 8.41 -9.89 5.20
N GLY A 68 8.11 -8.78 5.86
CA GLY A 68 7.25 -7.72 5.31
C GLY A 68 7.93 -6.86 4.24
N ILE A 69 7.22 -5.86 3.73
CA ILE A 69 7.77 -4.86 2.80
C ILE A 69 8.63 -3.87 3.58
N THR A 70 9.91 -3.79 3.22
CA THR A 70 10.84 -2.76 3.73
C THR A 70 11.00 -1.65 2.71
N PHE A 71 11.00 -0.40 3.15
CA PHE A 71 11.33 0.75 2.31
C PHE A 71 12.31 1.66 3.05
N ALA A 72 13.15 2.35 2.28
CA ALA A 72 14.02 3.41 2.76
C ALA A 72 13.66 4.71 2.05
N ARG A 73 13.75 5.84 2.76
CA ARG A 73 13.59 7.16 2.13
C ARG A 73 14.75 7.36 1.16
N ALA A 74 14.44 7.72 -0.09
CA ALA A 74 15.47 8.12 -1.04
C ALA A 74 16.21 9.35 -0.51
N GLN A 75 17.54 9.26 -0.38
CA GLN A 75 18.37 10.41 -0.01
C GLN A 75 18.46 11.34 -1.23
N PRO A 76 18.25 12.66 -1.07
CA PRO A 76 18.44 13.59 -2.18
C PRO A 76 19.86 13.47 -2.73
N LEU A 77 20.00 13.38 -4.05
CA LEU A 77 21.31 13.50 -4.69
C LEU A 77 21.82 14.93 -4.46
N THR A 78 22.72 15.12 -3.50
CA THR A 78 23.45 16.38 -3.37
C THR A 78 24.44 16.46 -4.53
N HIS A 79 24.11 17.22 -5.57
CA HIS A 79 25.11 17.67 -6.53
C HIS A 79 26.09 18.59 -5.78
N LYS A 80 27.33 18.13 -5.57
CA LYS A 80 28.44 19.03 -5.29
C LYS A 80 28.68 19.83 -6.58
N GLY A 81 28.64 21.16 -6.44
CA GLY A 81 28.63 22.13 -7.53
C GLY A 81 29.93 22.24 -8.32
#